data_AF-A0A930VRX2-F1
#
_entry.id   AF-A0A930VRX2-F1
#
_cell.length_a   1.000
_cell.length_b   1.000
_cell.length_c   1.000
_cell.angle_alpha   90.00
_cell.angle_beta   90.00
_cell.angle_gamma   90.00
#
_symmetry.space_group_name_H-M   'P 1'
#
loop_
_entity.id
_entity.type
_entity.pdbx_description
1 polymer ?
#
loop_
_entity_poly.entity_id
_entity_poly.type
_entity_poly.pdbx_seq_one_letter_code
_entity_poly.pdbx_strand_id
1 'polypeptide(L)'
;MDASREAAMMLLREVVPVVLVSVCVLAGCSPDGTRTADPTPPGATASTAAPSGTPSADAALDDKVAEARRLVERDHGVDPAELEVVRAERVTWPDSSYGCPRGEQTYDPGPFPGYRIVLALGKRDFTYQGGEDTELQECLLLE
;
A
#
# COMPACT_ATOMS: atom_id res chain seq x y z
N MET A 1 7.01 -38.46 -15.73
CA MET A 1 6.68 -37.75 -14.48
C MET A 1 7.17 -36.31 -14.68
N ASP A 2 6.36 -35.27 -14.74
CA ASP A 2 5.01 -35.11 -14.23
C ASP A 2 4.25 -34.14 -15.17
N ALA A 3 3.54 -34.72 -16.14
CA ALA A 3 2.56 -34.04 -16.99
C ALA A 3 1.21 -33.86 -16.26
N SER A 4 1.22 -33.93 -14.93
CA SER A 4 0.02 -33.97 -14.07
C SER A 4 -0.33 -32.63 -13.45
N ARG A 5 0.59 -31.65 -13.39
CA ARG A 5 0.28 -30.30 -12.87
C ARG A 5 -0.48 -29.41 -13.87
N GLU A 6 -0.33 -29.67 -15.16
CA GLU A 6 -0.95 -28.85 -16.23
C GLU A 6 -2.46 -29.15 -16.39
N ALA A 7 -2.92 -30.35 -16.01
CA ALA A 7 -4.30 -30.79 -16.19
C ALA A 7 -5.25 -30.31 -15.06
N ALA A 8 -4.72 -29.97 -13.88
CA ALA A 8 -5.55 -29.61 -12.72
C ALA A 8 -6.03 -28.14 -12.74
N MET A 9 -5.37 -27.26 -13.50
CA MET A 9 -5.67 -25.81 -13.48
C MET A 9 -6.75 -25.38 -14.50
N MET A 10 -7.22 -26.30 -15.36
CA MET A 10 -8.19 -25.99 -16.41
C MET A 10 -9.66 -26.29 -16.07
N LEU A 11 -9.98 -26.91 -14.92
CA LEU A 11 -11.33 -27.46 -14.67
C LEU A 11 -12.20 -26.73 -13.62
N LEU A 12 -11.78 -25.57 -13.09
CA LEU A 12 -12.66 -24.75 -12.21
C LEU A 12 -13.08 -23.42 -12.86
N ARG A 13 -13.27 -23.44 -14.18
CA ARG A 13 -13.64 -22.27 -15.00
C ARG A 13 -15.12 -22.18 -15.36
N GLU A 14 -15.99 -23.09 -14.95
CA GLU A 14 -17.42 -22.97 -15.24
C GLU A 14 -18.26 -23.44 -14.06
N VAL A 15 -19.48 -22.90 -13.96
CA VAL A 15 -20.55 -23.23 -13.00
C VAL A 15 -20.56 -22.41 -11.70
N VAL A 16 -21.03 -21.15 -11.75
CA VAL A 16 -22.26 -20.69 -11.05
C VAL A 16 -22.80 -19.44 -11.78
N PRO A 17 -23.51 -19.60 -12.90
CA PRO A 17 -24.19 -18.49 -13.56
C PRO A 17 -25.54 -18.22 -12.88
N VAL A 18 -25.88 -16.93 -12.77
CA VAL A 18 -27.25 -16.40 -12.88
C VAL A 18 -28.20 -16.65 -11.67
N VAL A 19 -29.13 -15.71 -11.50
CA VAL A 19 -30.22 -15.62 -10.49
C VAL A 19 -29.75 -14.90 -9.20
N LEU A 20 -30.08 -13.63 -8.93
CA LEU A 20 -31.45 -13.11 -8.85
C LEU A 20 -31.42 -11.56 -8.92
N VAL A 21 -31.72 -11.02 -10.11
CA VAL A 21 -32.28 -9.66 -10.22
C VAL A 21 -33.69 -9.75 -9.67
N SER A 22 -33.96 -9.12 -8.53
CA SER A 22 -35.33 -8.79 -8.12
C SER A 22 -35.38 -7.36 -7.59
N VAL A 23 -35.94 -6.54 -8.46
CA VAL A 23 -36.40 -5.16 -8.30
C VAL A 23 -37.62 -5.11 -7.36
N CYS A 24 -37.91 -3.90 -6.84
CA CYS A 24 -39.12 -3.40 -6.15
C CYS A 24 -39.01 -3.24 -4.62
N VAL A 25 -39.44 -2.16 -3.95
CA VAL A 25 -40.13 -0.91 -4.34
C VAL A 25 -40.12 0.05 -3.10
N LEU A 26 -39.87 1.33 -3.38
CA LEU A 26 -40.36 2.61 -2.80
C LEU A 26 -40.50 2.88 -1.28
N ALA A 27 -40.05 4.12 -0.98
CA ALA A 27 -40.67 5.15 -0.14
C ALA A 27 -40.35 5.19 1.38
N GLY A 28 -39.46 6.12 1.72
CA GLY A 28 -39.32 6.69 3.06
C GLY A 28 -38.68 8.08 2.99
N CYS A 29 -39.49 9.12 2.81
CA CYS A 29 -39.10 10.51 3.02
C CYS A 29 -38.95 10.79 4.52
N SER A 30 -37.97 11.60 4.92
CA SER A 30 -38.01 12.61 6.02
C SER A 30 -36.58 13.13 6.30
N PRO A 31 -36.41 14.31 6.93
CA PRO A 31 -36.56 15.60 6.29
C PRO A 31 -35.28 16.43 6.37
N ASP A 32 -35.32 17.50 5.58
CA ASP A 32 -34.47 18.68 5.54
C ASP A 32 -33.79 19.04 6.88
N GLY A 33 -32.47 18.86 6.92
CA GLY A 33 -31.60 19.38 7.96
C GLY A 33 -30.81 20.57 7.42
N THR A 34 -31.46 21.72 7.32
CA THR A 34 -30.81 23.02 7.10
C THR A 34 -29.62 23.20 8.05
N ARG A 35 -28.39 23.21 7.51
CA ARG A 35 -27.30 23.98 8.10
C ARG A 35 -26.85 25.03 7.10
N THR A 36 -27.43 26.21 7.30
CA THR A 36 -26.79 27.53 7.27
C THR A 36 -25.42 27.55 6.60
N ALA A 37 -25.41 28.06 5.38
CA ALA A 37 -24.22 28.66 4.79
C ALA A 37 -23.80 29.86 5.66
N ASP A 38 -22.56 29.84 6.12
CA ASP A 38 -21.86 31.06 6.53
C ASP A 38 -20.78 31.34 5.48
N PRO A 39 -20.87 32.45 4.74
CA PRO A 39 -19.80 32.92 3.87
C PRO A 39 -18.93 33.94 4.61
N THR A 40 -17.61 33.87 4.48
CA THR A 40 -16.61 34.99 4.53
C THR A 40 -15.17 34.42 4.62
N PRO A 41 -14.11 35.06 4.07
CA PRO A 41 -13.74 35.39 2.69
C PRO A 41 -12.37 34.71 2.30
N PRO A 42 -11.79 34.92 1.09
CA PRO A 42 -10.50 34.32 0.73
C PRO A 42 -9.33 35.07 1.38
N GLY A 43 -8.79 34.48 2.45
CA GLY A 43 -7.49 34.84 3.01
C GLY A 43 -6.36 34.12 2.27
N ALA A 44 -6.10 34.52 1.02
CA ALA A 44 -4.88 34.14 0.31
C ALA A 44 -3.67 34.82 0.97
N THR A 45 -3.08 34.17 1.97
CA THR A 45 -1.66 34.36 2.23
C THR A 45 -0.93 33.27 1.48
N ALA A 46 -0.46 33.61 0.28
CA ALA A 46 0.57 32.85 -0.40
C ALA A 46 1.81 32.86 0.50
N SER A 47 1.91 31.84 1.36
CA SER A 47 3.15 31.49 2.01
C SER A 47 4.04 30.89 0.94
N THR A 48 4.70 31.75 0.17
CA THR A 48 5.89 31.41 -0.61
C THR A 48 6.94 30.99 0.41
N ALA A 49 6.88 29.72 0.81
CA ALA A 49 7.94 29.07 1.56
C ALA A 49 9.13 28.96 0.61
N ALA A 50 10.17 29.73 0.90
CA ALA A 50 11.48 29.51 0.32
C ALA A 50 11.90 28.06 0.60
N PRO A 51 12.38 27.28 -0.40
CA PRO A 51 12.83 25.92 -0.14
C PRO A 51 14.12 25.99 0.69
N SER A 52 13.97 25.87 2.01
CA SER A 52 15.07 25.43 2.87
C SER A 52 15.33 23.98 2.53
N GLY A 53 16.58 23.61 2.27
CA GLY A 53 17.00 22.33 1.68
C GLY A 53 16.82 21.08 2.53
N THR A 54 15.69 20.94 3.22
CA THR A 54 15.24 19.69 3.85
C THR A 54 14.22 19.04 2.91
N PRO A 55 14.44 17.78 2.47
CA PRO A 55 13.44 17.09 1.66
C PRO A 55 12.12 17.01 2.45
N SER A 56 10.98 17.26 1.78
CA SER A 56 9.67 17.06 2.38
C SER A 56 9.52 15.60 2.82
N ALA A 57 8.68 15.35 3.82
CA ALA A 57 8.33 13.99 4.23
C ALA A 57 7.78 13.17 3.04
N ASP A 58 7.04 13.81 2.14
CA ASP A 58 6.53 13.19 0.92
C ASP A 58 7.65 12.76 -0.03
N ALA A 59 8.66 13.61 -0.22
CA ALA A 59 9.80 13.29 -1.09
C ALA A 59 10.59 12.08 -0.56
N ALA A 60 10.79 12.00 0.76
CA ALA A 60 11.45 10.85 1.37
C ALA A 60 10.63 9.56 1.21
N LEU A 61 9.30 9.65 1.23
CA LEU A 61 8.42 8.51 0.99
C LEU A 61 8.45 8.08 -0.49
N ASP A 62 8.47 9.05 -1.42
CA ASP A 62 8.60 8.80 -2.86
C ASP A 62 9.94 8.12 -3.18
N ASP A 63 11.03 8.55 -2.55
CA ASP A 63 12.36 7.93 -2.68
C ASP A 63 12.33 6.45 -2.24
N LYS A 64 11.59 6.14 -1.17
CA LYS A 64 11.41 4.77 -0.67
C LYS A 64 10.51 3.93 -1.57
N VAL A 65 9.50 4.52 -2.21
CA VAL A 65 8.72 3.84 -3.26
C VAL A 65 9.61 3.51 -4.46
N ALA A 66 10.45 4.45 -4.89
CA ALA A 66 11.40 4.22 -5.97
C ALA A 66 12.44 3.15 -5.60
N GLU A 67 12.90 3.12 -4.36
CA GLU A 67 13.74 2.04 -3.83
C GLU A 67 13.05 0.68 -3.92
N ALA A 68 11.82 0.55 -3.41
CA ALA A 68 11.05 -0.69 -3.47
C ALA A 68 10.87 -1.20 -4.91
N ARG A 69 10.60 -0.31 -5.88
CA ARG A 69 10.50 -0.68 -7.30
C ARG A 69 11.80 -1.27 -7.85
N ARG A 70 12.95 -0.67 -7.51
CA ARG A 70 14.28 -1.18 -7.90
C ARG A 70 14.56 -2.55 -7.26
N LEU A 71 14.14 -2.76 -6.01
CA LEU A 71 14.27 -4.06 -5.35
C LEU A 71 13.43 -5.12 -6.07
N VAL A 72 12.19 -4.80 -6.46
CA VAL A 72 11.35 -5.74 -7.22
C VAL A 72 11.97 -6.07 -8.58
N GLU A 73 12.46 -5.07 -9.32
CA GLU A 73 13.15 -5.29 -10.60
C GLU A 73 14.37 -6.21 -10.42
N ARG A 74 15.22 -5.90 -9.43
CA ARG A 74 16.43 -6.67 -9.14
C ARG A 74 16.13 -8.12 -8.74
N ASP A 75 15.15 -8.32 -7.86
CA ASP A 75 14.92 -9.62 -7.21
C ASP A 75 13.95 -10.50 -8.01
N HIS A 76 13.04 -9.90 -8.79
CA HIS A 76 11.96 -10.60 -9.50
C HIS A 76 11.92 -10.36 -11.01
N GLY A 77 12.73 -9.44 -11.55
CA GLY A 77 12.80 -9.17 -12.99
C GLY A 77 11.54 -8.51 -13.57
N VAL A 78 10.74 -7.86 -12.73
CA VAL A 78 9.52 -7.13 -13.14
C VAL A 78 9.89 -5.69 -13.49
N ASP A 79 9.36 -5.18 -14.60
CA ASP A 79 9.56 -3.78 -14.98
C ASP A 79 8.95 -2.87 -13.91
N PRO A 80 9.71 -1.91 -13.35
CA PRO A 80 9.18 -0.99 -12.35
C PRO A 80 7.96 -0.20 -12.85
N ALA A 81 7.74 -0.02 -14.15
CA ALA A 81 6.56 0.64 -14.70
C ALA A 81 5.27 -0.18 -14.61
N GLU A 82 5.36 -1.52 -14.45
CA GLU A 82 4.19 -2.40 -14.31
C GLU A 82 3.65 -2.46 -12.88
N LEU A 83 4.39 -1.93 -11.90
CA LEU A 83 4.04 -2.00 -10.49
C LEU A 83 3.07 -0.88 -10.08
N GLU A 84 2.00 -1.24 -9.39
CA GLU A 84 1.07 -0.30 -8.77
C GLU A 84 1.45 -0.06 -7.30
N VAL A 85 1.43 1.19 -6.84
CA VAL A 85 1.62 1.45 -5.40
C VAL A 85 0.30 1.24 -4.68
N VAL A 86 0.19 0.17 -3.91
CA VAL A 86 -1.00 -0.11 -3.07
C VAL A 86 -0.87 0.61 -1.73
N ARG A 87 0.34 0.69 -1.19
CA ARG A 87 0.62 1.38 0.07
C ARG A 87 2.00 2.00 0.06
N ALA A 88 2.09 3.21 0.58
CA ALA A 88 3.34 3.84 0.93
C ALA A 88 3.08 4.67 2.19
N GLU A 89 3.72 4.31 3.29
CA GLU A 89 3.56 5.04 4.54
C GLU A 89 4.82 5.00 5.39
N ARG A 90 4.92 5.99 6.28
CA ARG A 90 5.87 5.99 7.38
C ARG A 90 5.25 5.26 8.57
N VAL A 91 6.03 4.38 9.19
CA VAL A 91 5.61 3.55 10.33
C VAL A 91 6.62 3.70 11.46
N THR A 92 6.16 3.70 12.71
CA THR A 92 7.03 3.49 13.87
C THR A 92 6.87 2.06 14.35
N TRP A 93 7.92 1.27 14.19
CA TRP A 93 7.97 -0.13 14.56
C TRP A 93 8.30 -0.31 16.05
N PRO A 94 7.82 -1.37 16.71
CA PRO A 94 8.03 -1.60 18.15
C PRO A 94 9.40 -2.21 18.48
N ASP A 95 10.14 -2.66 17.48
CA ASP A 95 11.46 -3.28 17.61
C ASP A 95 12.27 -3.15 16.30
N SER A 96 13.55 -3.52 16.36
CA SER A 96 14.50 -3.44 15.23
C SER A 96 14.28 -4.48 14.13
N SER A 97 13.21 -5.31 14.20
CA SER A 97 12.81 -6.17 13.09
C SER A 97 12.12 -5.39 11.96
N TYR A 98 11.70 -4.15 12.24
CA TYR A 98 10.92 -3.32 11.33
C TYR A 98 9.66 -4.03 10.80
N GLY A 99 9.07 -4.93 11.61
CA GLY A 99 7.90 -5.73 11.25
C GLY A 99 8.21 -6.97 10.42
N CYS A 100 9.48 -7.23 10.13
CA CYS A 100 9.92 -8.38 9.36
C CYS A 100 10.96 -9.25 10.10
N PRO A 101 10.54 -9.99 11.14
CA PRO A 101 11.45 -10.87 11.86
C PRO A 101 11.97 -11.99 10.96
N ARG A 102 13.25 -12.33 11.13
CA ARG A 102 13.99 -13.33 10.36
C ARG A 102 14.52 -14.39 11.32
N GLY A 103 13.97 -15.60 11.22
CA GLY A 103 14.39 -16.73 12.04
C GLY A 103 14.26 -16.48 13.54
N GLU A 104 15.14 -17.10 14.33
CA GLU A 104 15.16 -17.00 15.80
C GLU A 104 16.08 -15.86 16.29
N GLN A 105 16.11 -14.73 15.58
CA GLN A 105 16.91 -13.57 15.98
C GLN A 105 16.22 -12.80 17.12
N THR A 106 17.05 -12.24 18.00
CA THR A 106 16.59 -11.28 19.01
C THR A 106 16.65 -9.87 18.44
N TYR A 107 15.59 -9.11 18.64
CA TYR A 107 15.48 -7.72 18.18
C TYR A 107 15.50 -6.76 19.37
N ASP A 108 16.09 -5.59 19.15
CA ASP A 108 16.11 -4.53 20.13
C ASP A 108 14.70 -3.92 20.23
N PRO A 109 14.12 -3.82 21.43
CA PRO A 109 12.82 -3.18 21.61
C PRO A 109 12.95 -1.64 21.56
N GLY A 110 11.94 -0.96 21.03
CA GLY A 110 11.86 0.50 21.04
C GLY A 110 11.11 1.09 19.85
N PRO A 111 10.90 2.42 19.81
CA PRO A 111 10.30 3.08 18.66
C PRO A 111 11.35 3.21 17.54
N PHE A 112 11.21 2.41 16.48
CA PHE A 112 12.05 2.48 15.29
C PHE A 112 11.27 3.15 14.13
N PRO A 113 11.59 4.40 13.76
CA PRO A 113 10.98 5.04 12.60
C PRO A 113 11.38 4.32 11.32
N GLY A 114 10.45 4.20 10.39
CA GLY A 114 10.67 3.47 9.16
C GLY A 114 9.54 3.62 8.16
N TYR A 115 9.52 2.71 7.18
CA TYR A 115 8.60 2.74 6.07
C TYR A 115 7.97 1.37 5.82
N ARG A 116 6.74 1.39 5.29
CA ARG A 116 6.05 0.22 4.75
C ARG A 116 5.56 0.55 3.36
N ILE A 117 6.09 -0.16 2.37
CA ILE A 117 5.74 -0.02 0.96
C ILE A 117 5.10 -1.34 0.50
N VAL A 118 3.98 -1.26 -0.19
CA VAL A 118 3.33 -2.41 -0.84
C VAL A 118 3.14 -2.08 -2.31
N LEU A 119 3.77 -2.88 -3.17
CA LEU A 119 3.65 -2.79 -4.61
C LEU A 119 2.85 -3.97 -5.14
N ALA A 120 1.95 -3.77 -6.09
CA ALA A 120 1.17 -4.83 -6.70
C ALA A 120 1.54 -5.04 -8.18
N LEU A 121 1.50 -6.30 -8.60
CA LEU A 121 1.51 -6.74 -9.99
C LEU A 121 0.31 -7.68 -10.20
N GLY A 122 -0.82 -7.12 -10.64
CA GLY A 122 -2.07 -7.86 -10.80
C GLY A 122 -2.62 -8.39 -9.46
N LYS A 123 -2.41 -9.67 -9.17
CA LYS A 123 -2.88 -10.32 -7.91
C LYS A 123 -1.75 -10.65 -6.94
N ARG A 124 -0.52 -10.23 -7.27
CA ARG A 124 0.67 -10.48 -6.44
C ARG A 124 1.08 -9.17 -5.80
N ASP A 125 1.30 -9.21 -4.49
CA ASP A 125 1.81 -8.09 -3.72
C ASP A 125 3.26 -8.35 -3.31
N PHE A 126 4.06 -7.28 -3.32
CA PHE A 126 5.42 -7.22 -2.80
C PHE A 126 5.43 -6.24 -1.65
N THR A 127 5.66 -6.74 -0.43
CA THR A 127 5.72 -5.91 0.76
C THR A 127 7.16 -5.65 1.14
N TYR A 128 7.53 -4.38 1.25
CA TYR A 128 8.85 -3.94 1.68
C TYR A 128 8.74 -3.12 2.97
N GLN A 129 9.63 -3.41 3.92
CA GLN A 129 9.66 -2.77 5.24
C GLN A 129 11.10 -2.47 5.63
N GLY A 130 11.31 -1.41 6.40
CA GLY A 130 12.64 -1.03 6.86
C GLY A 130 12.62 0.23 7.72
N GLY A 131 13.78 0.60 8.25
CA GLY A 131 14.01 1.82 8.98
C GLY A 131 14.18 3.05 8.09
N GLU A 132 14.26 4.22 8.72
CA GLU A 132 14.50 5.49 8.00
C GLU A 132 15.82 5.48 7.23
N ASP A 133 16.89 5.03 7.88
CA ASP A 133 18.27 5.02 7.37
C ASP A 133 18.74 3.64 6.88
N THR A 134 17.83 2.68 6.73
CA THR A 134 18.17 1.33 6.27
C THR A 134 17.61 1.07 4.86
N GLU A 135 18.22 0.12 4.16
CA GLU A 135 17.62 -0.45 2.95
C GLU A 135 16.30 -1.15 3.30
N LEU A 136 15.33 -1.06 2.40
CA LEU A 136 14.07 -1.79 2.49
C LEU A 136 14.29 -3.29 2.29
N GLN A 137 13.49 -4.08 3.01
CA GLN A 137 13.57 -5.53 3.03
C GLN A 137 12.24 -6.11 2.59
N GLU A 138 12.27 -7.06 1.64
CA GLU A 138 11.06 -7.79 1.25
C GLU A 138 10.59 -8.66 2.43
N CYS A 139 9.34 -8.47 2.82
CA CYS A 139 8.71 -9.22 3.89
C CYS A 139 7.62 -10.15 3.36
N LEU A 140 7.90 -11.45 3.44
CA LEU A 140 7.01 -12.52 3.00
C LEU A 140 6.07 -13.03 4.10
N LEU A 141 6.14 -12.45 5.31
CA LEU A 141 5.35 -12.87 6.48
C LEU A 141 3.93 -12.28 6.51
N LEU A 142 3.27 -12.15 5.35
CA LEU A 142 1.87 -11.79 5.29
C LEU A 142 1.02 -13.02 5.01
N GLU A 143 0.61 -13.70 6.10
CA GLU A 143 -0.75 -14.20 6.33
C GLU A 143 -1.09 -14.07 7.82
#